data_AF-A0A0L8MH14-F1
#
_entry.id   AF-A0A0L8MH14-F1
#
_cell.length_a   1.000
_cell.length_b   1.000
_cell.length_c   1.000
_cell.angle_alpha   90.00
_cell.angle_beta   90.00
_cell.angle_gamma   90.00
#
_symmetry.space_group_name_H-M   'P 1'
#
loop_
_entity.id
_entity.type
_entity.pdbx_description
1 polymer ?
#
loop_
_entity_poly.entity_id
_entity_poly.type
_entity_poly.pdbx_seq_one_letter_code
_entity_poly.pdbx_strand_id
1 'polypeptide(L)'
;MAAQAAAQGAAAALRIQYDDLKDYKNLVDGLLTKLQESPAHHGKLADGTIPAGVLGTGFPAAEKLNSAYTKVHSELQKLSKGLAVQIEALGIAVQSAGKGYSGVDEETKRRMALLAKQAHDQYVEKRDPYAAKPAEGSQPEPNGKKKGASYG
;
A
#
# COMPACT_ATOMS: atom_id res chain seq x y z
N MET A 1 12.73 0.11 -36.88
CA MET A 1 12.88 1.47 -36.31
C MET A 1 11.67 1.90 -35.46
N ALA A 2 10.43 1.88 -35.96
CA ALA A 2 9.25 2.34 -35.19
C ALA A 2 9.03 1.62 -33.84
N ALA A 3 9.17 0.29 -33.79
CA ALA A 3 9.03 -0.48 -32.55
C ALA A 3 10.09 -0.11 -31.49
N GLN A 4 11.28 0.27 -31.92
CA GLN A 4 12.38 0.63 -31.03
C GLN A 4 12.21 2.05 -30.46
N ALA A 5 11.69 2.98 -31.27
CA ALA A 5 11.29 4.31 -30.81
C ALA A 5 10.11 4.24 -29.81
N ALA A 6 9.13 3.37 -30.05
CA ALA A 6 8.02 3.15 -29.12
C ALA A 6 8.50 2.55 -27.78
N ALA A 7 9.41 1.57 -27.82
CA ALA A 7 10.00 0.99 -26.61
C ALA A 7 10.81 2.02 -25.80
N GLN A 8 11.55 2.89 -26.48
CA GLN A 8 12.28 4.00 -25.83
C GLN A 8 11.32 5.02 -25.20
N GLY A 9 10.23 5.37 -25.89
CA GLY A 9 9.20 6.25 -25.34
C GLY A 9 8.52 5.68 -24.10
N ALA A 10 8.20 4.38 -24.11
CA ALA A 10 7.64 3.70 -22.94
C ALA A 10 8.63 3.66 -21.76
N ALA A 11 9.92 3.37 -22.02
CA ALA A 11 10.95 3.40 -20.98
C ALA A 11 11.14 4.80 -20.38
N ALA A 12 11.06 5.85 -21.20
CA ALA A 12 11.13 7.23 -20.73
C ALA A 12 9.92 7.58 -19.82
N ALA A 13 8.71 7.19 -20.21
CA ALA A 13 7.51 7.41 -19.39
C ALA A 13 7.59 6.68 -18.04
N LEU A 14 8.06 5.44 -18.01
CA LEU A 14 8.27 4.69 -16.76
C LEU A 14 9.33 5.35 -15.87
N ARG A 15 10.36 5.96 -16.46
CA ARG A 15 11.39 6.67 -15.71
C ARG A 15 10.87 7.96 -15.06
N ILE A 16 10.04 8.73 -15.77
CA ILE A 16 9.37 9.90 -15.22
C ILE A 16 8.52 9.51 -14.01
N GLN A 17 7.68 8.48 -14.17
CA GLN A 17 6.85 7.96 -13.07
C GLN A 17 7.69 7.46 -11.88
N TYR A 18 8.85 6.86 -12.15
CA TYR A 18 9.79 6.42 -11.11
C TYR A 18 10.33 7.58 -10.29
N ASP A 19 10.74 8.66 -10.97
CA ASP A 19 11.27 9.86 -10.31
C ASP A 19 10.16 10.56 -9.50
N ASP A 20 8.95 10.70 -10.05
CA ASP A 20 7.80 11.28 -9.34
C ASP A 20 7.44 10.50 -8.06
N LEU A 21 7.40 9.17 -8.14
CA LEU A 21 7.12 8.32 -6.98
C LEU A 21 8.20 8.42 -5.91
N LYS A 22 9.47 8.55 -6.33
CA LYS A 22 10.59 8.73 -5.42
C LYS A 22 10.49 10.06 -4.66
N ASP A 23 10.15 11.14 -5.35
CA ASP A 23 9.96 12.44 -4.73
C ASP A 23 8.78 12.44 -3.76
N TYR A 24 7.67 11.79 -4.13
CA TYR A 24 6.53 11.65 -3.23
C TYR A 24 6.87 10.82 -1.99
N LYS A 25 7.64 9.73 -2.14
CA LYS A 25 8.11 8.95 -0.98
C LYS A 25 9.00 9.79 -0.07
N ASN A 26 9.93 10.58 -0.62
CA ASN A 26 10.79 11.46 0.18
C ASN A 26 9.96 12.47 0.99
N LEU A 27 8.89 13.02 0.40
CA LEU A 27 7.96 13.89 1.11
C LEU A 27 7.27 13.15 2.28
N VAL A 28 6.74 11.95 2.04
CA VAL A 28 6.07 11.14 3.07
C VAL A 28 7.03 10.74 4.20
N ASP A 29 8.25 10.34 3.87
CA ASP A 29 9.28 10.02 4.87
C ASP A 29 9.66 11.26 5.69
N GLY A 30 9.80 12.42 5.04
CA GLY A 30 10.01 13.69 5.73
C GLY A 30 8.86 14.05 6.68
N LEU A 31 7.61 13.77 6.32
CA LEU A 31 6.47 13.93 7.21
C LEU A 31 6.53 12.97 8.40
N LEU A 32 6.91 11.71 8.20
CA LEU A 32 7.11 10.75 9.29
C LEU A 32 8.18 11.22 10.27
N THR A 33 9.33 11.69 9.78
CA THR A 33 10.38 12.26 10.63
C THR A 33 9.88 13.47 11.41
N LYS A 34 9.19 14.42 10.77
CA LYS A 34 8.61 15.58 11.46
C LYS A 34 7.58 15.19 12.52
N LEU A 35 6.77 14.16 12.28
CA LEU A 35 5.82 13.64 13.26
C LEU A 35 6.55 12.98 14.45
N GLN A 36 7.64 12.27 14.22
CA GLN A 36 8.46 11.65 15.27
C GLN A 36 9.20 12.70 16.13
N GLU A 37 9.66 13.78 15.51
CA GLU A 37 10.33 14.89 16.20
C GLU A 37 9.34 15.83 16.92
N SER A 38 8.05 15.73 16.60
CA SER A 38 7.00 16.56 17.19
C SER A 38 6.86 16.34 18.71
N PRO A 39 6.53 17.39 19.49
CA PRO A 39 6.15 17.25 20.90
C PRO A 39 4.99 16.28 21.15
N ALA A 40 4.20 15.97 20.12
CA ALA A 40 3.11 14.98 20.18
C ALA A 40 3.60 13.52 20.13
N HIS A 41 4.89 13.27 19.87
CA HIS A 41 5.45 11.93 19.87
C HIS A 41 5.46 11.35 21.30
N HIS A 42 5.06 10.08 21.44
CA HIS A 42 4.85 9.42 22.73
C HIS A 42 6.06 9.50 23.69
N GLY A 43 7.29 9.52 23.16
CA GLY A 43 8.51 9.70 23.94
C GLY A 43 8.70 11.12 24.48
N LYS A 44 8.29 12.16 23.74
CA LYS A 44 8.36 13.56 24.18
C LYS A 44 7.19 13.94 25.09
N LEU A 45 6.02 13.30 24.90
CA LEU A 45 4.93 13.37 25.86
C LEU A 45 5.34 12.69 27.17
N ALA A 46 6.02 11.53 27.15
CA ALA A 46 6.48 10.88 28.39
C ALA A 46 7.46 11.74 29.21
N ASP A 47 8.32 12.53 28.55
CA ASP A 47 9.30 13.42 29.20
C ASP A 47 8.68 14.70 29.81
N GLY A 48 7.40 15.00 29.53
CA GLY A 48 6.73 16.24 29.97
C GLY A 48 5.26 16.11 30.37
N THR A 49 4.67 14.92 30.33
CA THR A 49 3.26 14.70 30.66
C THR A 49 3.17 14.16 32.07
N ILE A 50 2.76 15.07 32.94
CA ILE A 50 2.04 14.82 34.19
C ILE A 50 1.49 13.38 34.25
N PRO A 51 1.89 12.55 35.25
CA PRO A 51 1.49 11.15 35.34
C PRO A 51 -0.02 11.02 35.14
N ALA A 52 -0.47 9.98 34.43
CA ALA A 52 -1.89 9.75 34.13
C ALA A 52 -2.82 9.82 35.36
N GLY A 53 -2.28 9.65 36.57
CA GLY A 53 -3.00 9.81 37.85
C GLY A 53 -3.13 11.25 38.39
N VAL A 54 -2.44 12.25 37.84
CA VAL A 54 -2.42 13.63 38.36
C VAL A 54 -3.47 14.55 37.70
N LEU A 55 -3.93 14.21 36.50
CA LEU A 55 -5.03 14.94 35.83
C LEU A 55 -6.42 14.34 36.08
N GLY A 56 -6.50 13.20 36.77
CA GLY A 56 -7.72 12.40 36.87
C GLY A 56 -8.14 11.78 35.53
N THR A 57 -9.00 10.76 35.57
CA THR A 57 -9.73 10.31 34.38
C THR A 57 -10.60 11.48 33.88
N GLY A 58 -10.28 12.10 32.73
CA GLY A 58 -11.03 13.31 32.35
C GLY A 58 -10.55 14.19 31.20
N PHE A 59 -9.51 13.82 30.42
CA PHE A 59 -9.12 14.59 29.23
C PHE A 59 -9.40 13.84 27.90
N PRO A 60 -10.68 13.60 27.53
CA PRO A 60 -11.03 13.00 26.24
C PRO A 60 -10.41 13.70 25.02
N ALA A 61 -10.12 15.00 25.11
CA ALA A 61 -9.48 15.75 24.04
C ALA A 61 -8.02 15.29 23.81
N ALA A 62 -7.26 15.00 24.86
CA ALA A 62 -5.89 14.52 24.77
C ALA A 62 -5.84 13.08 24.22
N GLU A 63 -6.75 12.21 24.67
CA GLU A 63 -6.89 10.84 24.15
C GLU A 63 -7.28 10.81 22.67
N LYS A 64 -8.21 11.68 22.26
CA LYS A 64 -8.59 11.86 20.85
C LYS A 64 -7.41 12.34 20.01
N LEU A 65 -6.63 13.30 20.51
CA LEU A 65 -5.44 13.80 19.82
C LEU A 65 -4.38 12.71 19.64
N ASN A 66 -4.07 11.96 20.71
CA ASN A 66 -3.12 10.84 20.64
C ASN A 66 -3.60 9.74 19.67
N SER A 67 -4.90 9.43 19.69
CA SER A 67 -5.50 8.45 18.77
C SER A 67 -5.42 8.92 17.31
N ALA A 68 -5.68 10.21 17.05
CA ALA A 68 -5.56 10.80 15.73
C ALA A 68 -4.10 10.79 15.23
N TYR A 69 -3.15 11.19 16.08
CA TYR A 69 -1.71 11.13 15.78
C TYR A 69 -1.29 9.70 15.43
N THR A 70 -1.63 8.72 16.28
CA THR A 70 -1.28 7.31 16.09
C THR A 70 -1.84 6.77 14.77
N LYS A 71 -3.09 7.13 14.44
CA LYS A 71 -3.72 6.75 13.18
C LYS A 71 -2.99 7.35 11.98
N VAL A 72 -2.73 8.66 11.99
CA VAL A 72 -2.03 9.34 10.88
C VAL A 72 -0.62 8.77 10.70
N HIS A 73 0.13 8.61 11.79
CA HIS A 73 1.47 8.04 11.75
C HIS A 73 1.44 6.61 11.16
N SER A 74 0.53 5.75 11.62
CA SER A 74 0.38 4.39 11.10
C SER A 74 0.04 4.37 9.60
N GLU A 75 -0.90 5.21 9.16
CA GLU A 75 -1.29 5.26 7.75
C GLU A 75 -0.18 5.83 6.86
N LEU A 76 0.57 6.85 7.31
CA LEU A 76 1.74 7.36 6.59
C LEU A 76 2.86 6.31 6.50
N GLN A 77 3.08 5.51 7.55
CA GLN A 77 4.04 4.40 7.50
C GLN A 77 3.62 3.32 6.49
N LYS A 78 2.33 2.97 6.45
CA LYS A 78 1.81 2.03 5.44
C LYS A 78 1.99 2.58 4.03
N LEU A 79 1.68 3.86 3.83
CA LEU A 79 1.85 4.54 2.55
C LEU A 79 3.31 4.55 2.09
N SER A 80 4.25 4.97 2.94
CA SER A 80 5.69 4.98 2.62
C SER A 80 6.19 3.59 2.21
N LYS A 81 5.77 2.54 2.93
CA LYS A 81 6.11 1.14 2.59
C LYS A 81 5.56 0.73 1.22
N GLY A 82 4.31 1.08 0.91
CA GLY A 82 3.72 0.78 -0.39
C GLY A 82 4.42 1.49 -1.54
N LEU A 83 4.75 2.77 -1.36
CA LEU A 83 5.52 3.53 -2.33
C LEU A 83 6.91 2.92 -2.57
N ALA A 84 7.58 2.45 -1.52
CA ALA A 84 8.88 1.78 -1.66
C ALA A 84 8.80 0.54 -2.56
N VAL A 85 7.77 -0.29 -2.38
CA VAL A 85 7.52 -1.49 -3.20
C VAL A 85 7.28 -1.09 -4.67
N GLN A 86 6.47 -0.05 -4.91
CA GLN A 86 6.16 0.42 -6.25
C GLN A 86 7.38 1.02 -6.98
N ILE A 87 8.17 1.85 -6.30
CA ILE A 87 9.41 2.43 -6.84
C ILE A 87 10.37 1.32 -7.26
N GLU A 88 10.53 0.29 -6.43
CA GLU A 88 11.44 -0.80 -6.74
C GLU A 88 10.95 -1.63 -7.94
N ALA A 89 9.66 -1.98 -7.97
CA ALA A 89 9.06 -2.70 -9.09
C ALA A 89 9.20 -1.91 -10.40
N LEU A 90 8.97 -0.60 -10.36
CA LEU A 90 9.11 0.27 -11.53
C LEU A 90 10.58 0.42 -11.95
N GLY A 91 11.52 0.48 -11.00
CA GLY A 91 12.95 0.47 -11.27
C GLY A 91 13.41 -0.80 -11.99
N ILE A 92 12.85 -1.97 -11.63
CA ILE A 92 13.08 -3.23 -12.36
C ILE A 92 12.46 -3.16 -13.77
N ALA A 93 11.25 -2.61 -13.91
CA ALA A 93 10.58 -2.46 -15.20
C ALA A 93 11.37 -1.54 -16.17
N VAL A 94 11.87 -0.39 -15.69
CA VAL A 94 12.71 0.53 -16.47
C VAL A 94 13.98 -0.16 -16.97
N GLN A 95 14.65 -0.94 -16.12
CA GLN A 95 15.85 -1.68 -16.49
C GLN A 95 15.55 -2.79 -17.52
N SER A 96 14.40 -3.45 -17.38
CA SER A 96 13.98 -4.55 -18.25
C SER A 96 13.49 -4.07 -19.63
N ALA A 97 12.88 -2.88 -19.70
CA ALA A 97 12.35 -2.30 -20.93
C ALA A 97 13.43 -2.09 -22.02
N GLY A 98 14.70 -1.92 -21.62
CA GLY A 98 15.83 -1.76 -22.55
C GLY A 98 16.47 -3.07 -23.03
N LYS A 99 16.24 -4.20 -22.34
CA LYS A 99 16.98 -5.46 -22.56
C LYS A 99 16.09 -6.68 -22.85
N GLY A 100 14.77 -6.56 -22.65
CA GLY A 100 13.83 -7.67 -22.78
C GLY A 100 13.85 -8.63 -21.59
N TYR A 101 12.77 -9.42 -21.44
CA TYR A 101 12.54 -10.30 -20.28
C TYR A 101 13.55 -11.46 -20.18
N SER A 102 14.19 -11.85 -21.28
CA SER A 102 15.24 -12.87 -21.33
C SER A 102 16.55 -12.45 -20.69
N GLY A 103 16.74 -11.15 -20.44
CA GLY A 103 17.92 -10.58 -19.78
C GLY A 103 17.80 -10.40 -18.26
N VAL A 104 16.69 -10.86 -17.66
CA VAL A 104 16.45 -10.72 -16.22
C VAL A 104 17.00 -11.94 -15.48
N ASP A 105 17.96 -11.73 -14.59
CA ASP A 105 18.57 -12.80 -13.78
C ASP A 105 17.60 -13.40 -12.74
N GLU A 106 17.96 -14.56 -12.19
CA GLU A 106 17.14 -15.30 -11.23
C GLU A 106 16.93 -14.55 -9.90
N GLU A 107 17.89 -13.72 -9.49
CA GLU A 107 17.75 -12.90 -8.29
C GLU A 107 16.65 -11.85 -8.46
N THR A 108 16.65 -11.16 -9.61
CA THR A 108 15.65 -10.17 -9.97
C THR A 108 14.27 -10.81 -10.09
N LYS A 109 14.16 -12.04 -10.63
CA LYS A 109 12.89 -12.78 -10.64
C LYS A 109 12.37 -13.07 -9.22
N ARG A 110 13.25 -13.55 -8.33
CA ARG A 110 12.90 -13.75 -6.91
C ARG A 110 12.47 -12.45 -6.25
N ARG A 111 13.16 -11.35 -6.56
CA ARG A 111 12.82 -10.03 -6.03
C ARG A 111 11.46 -9.55 -6.51
N MET A 112 11.15 -9.71 -7.80
CA MET A 112 9.83 -9.41 -8.36
C MET A 112 8.73 -10.23 -7.68
N ALA A 113 8.94 -11.53 -7.45
CA ALA A 113 7.96 -12.38 -6.76
C ALA A 113 7.72 -11.90 -5.32
N LEU A 114 8.78 -11.49 -4.62
CA LEU A 114 8.68 -10.92 -3.27
C LEU A 114 7.94 -9.57 -3.28
N LEU A 115 8.23 -8.68 -4.23
CA LEU A 115 7.54 -7.40 -4.39
C LEU A 115 6.06 -7.60 -4.70
N ALA A 116 5.72 -8.56 -5.57
CA ALA A 116 4.33 -8.90 -5.88
C ALA A 116 3.57 -9.38 -4.63
N LYS A 117 4.21 -10.23 -3.81
CA LYS A 117 3.65 -10.64 -2.51
C LYS A 117 3.45 -9.44 -1.59
N GLN A 118 4.46 -8.58 -1.43
CA GLN A 118 4.36 -7.40 -0.58
C GLN A 118 3.26 -6.43 -1.04
N ALA A 119 3.11 -6.24 -2.35
CA ALA A 119 2.04 -5.42 -2.92
C ALA A 119 0.66 -6.03 -2.61
N HIS A 120 0.53 -7.36 -2.72
CA HIS A 120 -0.71 -8.06 -2.38
C HIS A 120 -1.03 -7.95 -0.88
N ASP A 121 -0.06 -8.17 0.00
CA ASP A 121 -0.24 -8.10 1.45
C ASP A 121 -0.66 -6.68 1.92
N GLN A 122 -0.28 -5.65 1.18
CA GLN A 122 -0.63 -4.26 1.46
C GLN A 122 -1.91 -3.79 0.75
N TYR A 123 -2.45 -4.59 -0.16
CA TYR A 123 -3.67 -4.26 -0.88
C TYR A 123 -4.88 -4.30 0.05
N VAL A 124 -5.69 -3.25 -0.02
CA VAL A 124 -6.95 -3.15 0.74
C VAL A 124 -8.07 -2.95 -0.27
N GLU A 125 -8.80 -4.01 -0.58
CA GLU A 125 -9.88 -4.02 -1.57
C GLU A 125 -10.90 -2.90 -1.37
N LYS A 126 -11.26 -2.61 -0.10
CA LYS A 126 -12.19 -1.52 0.24
C LYS A 126 -11.71 -0.12 -0.19
N ARG A 127 -10.42 0.04 -0.46
CA ARG A 127 -9.81 1.31 -0.90
C ARG A 127 -9.65 1.37 -2.43
N ASP A 128 -9.90 0.26 -3.12
CA ASP A 128 -9.76 0.20 -4.57
C ASP A 128 -11.06 0.67 -5.25
N PRO A 129 -11.04 1.81 -5.96
CA PRO A 129 -12.22 2.32 -6.66
C PRO A 129 -12.63 1.43 -7.85
N TYR A 130 -11.76 0.51 -8.27
CA TYR A 130 -11.98 -0.43 -9.36
C TYR A 130 -12.21 -1.88 -8.88
N ALA A 131 -12.27 -2.12 -7.56
CA ALA A 131 -12.64 -3.42 -7.05
C ALA A 131 -14.02 -3.83 -7.59
N ALA A 132 -14.13 -5.07 -8.06
CA ALA A 132 -15.39 -5.60 -8.52
C ALA A 132 -16.39 -5.59 -7.35
N LYS A 133 -17.40 -4.70 -7.41
CA LYS A 133 -18.45 -4.69 -6.39
C LYS A 133 -19.20 -6.02 -6.47
N PRO A 134 -19.36 -6.76 -5.35
CA PRO A 134 -20.21 -7.93 -5.36
C PRO A 134 -21.60 -7.51 -5.83
N ALA A 135 -22.16 -8.25 -6.78
CA ALA A 135 -23.50 -8.00 -7.29
C ALA A 135 -24.49 -8.08 -6.11
N GLU A 136 -25.05 -6.93 -5.75
CA GLU A 136 -26.09 -6.81 -4.74
C GLU A 136 -27.36 -7.45 -5.34
N GLY A 137 -27.60 -8.73 -5.05
CA GLY A 137 -28.78 -9.43 -5.55
C GLY A 137 -28.77 -10.94 -5.69
N SER A 138 -27.70 -11.67 -5.33
CA SER A 138 -27.72 -13.14 -5.37
C SER A 138 -28.38 -13.72 -4.11
N GLN A 139 -29.71 -13.72 -4.09
CA GLN A 139 -30.53 -14.45 -3.13
C GLN A 139 -30.26 -15.96 -3.31
N PRO A 140 -29.96 -16.74 -2.24
CA PRO A 140 -29.70 -18.17 -2.38
C PRO A 140 -30.98 -18.89 -2.82
N GLU A 141 -30.92 -19.58 -3.96
CA GLU A 141 -32.03 -20.42 -4.43
C GLU A 141 -32.38 -21.50 -3.38
N PRO A 142 -33.67 -21.66 -3.02
CA PRO A 142 -34.09 -22.70 -2.10
C PRO A 142 -34.06 -24.05 -2.84
N ASN A 143 -33.19 -24.94 -2.39
CA ASN A 143 -33.09 -26.31 -2.87
C ASN A 143 -34.46 -27.02 -2.83
N GLY A 144 -35.02 -27.28 -4.01
CA GLY A 144 -36.33 -27.90 -4.20
C GLY A 144 -36.27 -29.07 -5.16
N LYS A 145 -36.14 -30.28 -4.59
CA LYS A 145 -36.69 -31.56 -5.08
C LYS A 145 -36.20 -32.08 -6.45
N LYS A 146 -35.39 -33.14 -6.43
CA LYS A 146 -35.54 -34.24 -7.39
C LYS A 146 -36.06 -35.48 -6.66
N LYS A 147 -37.33 -35.81 -6.91
CA LYS A 147 -38.04 -37.01 -6.46
C LYS A 147 -38.42 -37.80 -7.74
N GLY A 148 -38.23 -39.12 -7.71
CA GLY A 148 -38.73 -40.07 -8.72
C GLY A 148 -37.60 -40.68 -9.56
N ALA A 149 -37.07 -41.88 -9.27
CA ALA A 149 -37.68 -43.22 -9.34
C ALA A 149 -37.80 -43.77 -10.78
N SER A 150 -36.97 -44.79 -11.06
CA SER A 150 -37.20 -46.04 -11.82
C SER A 150 -38.28 -46.06 -12.91
N TYR A 151 -37.95 -46.58 -14.09
CA TYR A 151 -38.48 -47.86 -14.64
C TYR A 151 -37.92 -48.11 -16.05
N GLY A 152 -37.58 -49.37 -16.34
CA GLY A 152 -37.45 -49.92 -17.70
C GLY A 152 -36.06 -50.31 -18.12
#